data_AF-A0A9E5Y980-F1
#
_entry.id   AF-A0A9E5Y980-F1
#
_cell.length_a   1.000
_cell.length_b   1.000
_cell.length_c   1.000
_cell.angle_alpha   90.00
_cell.angle_beta   90.00
_cell.angle_gamma   90.00
#
_symmetry.space_group_name_H-M   'P 1'
#
loop_
_entity.id
_entity.type
_entity.pdbx_description
1 polymer ?
#
loop_
_entity_poly.entity_id
_entity_poly.type
_entity_poly.pdbx_seq_one_letter_code
_entity_poly.pdbx_strand_id
1 'polypeptide(L)'
;RIAIDGVPITGKNYVLVTAFAMNGNLRQKPAVGSLGAISIGQGEFQVTGNLNTYFDDATYANYVINQTELSFDILFFDVDDQYILYDFPSIKLKTGAPAIPGKNQDVTLNADFGAFMNSTLGYTALIQRFHEVQ
;
A
#
# COMPACT_ATOMS: atom_id res chain seq x y z
N ARG A 1 5.78 -12.26 1.56
CA ARG A 1 6.92 -11.33 1.31
C ARG A 1 6.37 -9.92 1.14
N ILE A 2 7.05 -8.91 1.69
CA ILE A 2 6.76 -7.49 1.43
C ILE A 2 8.01 -6.88 0.79
N ALA A 3 7.86 -6.11 -0.28
CA ALA A 3 8.95 -5.48 -1.00
C ALA A 3 8.64 -4.02 -1.35
N ILE A 4 9.70 -3.21 -1.43
CA ILE A 4 9.67 -1.84 -1.97
C ILE A 4 10.67 -1.78 -3.11
N ASP A 5 10.26 -1.21 -4.25
CA ASP A 5 11.05 -1.17 -5.50
C ASP A 5 11.54 -2.57 -5.95
N GLY A 6 10.70 -3.59 -5.75
CA GLY A 6 11.03 -4.99 -6.02
C GLY A 6 12.04 -5.62 -5.06
N VAL A 7 12.63 -4.86 -4.14
CA VAL A 7 13.59 -5.34 -3.13
C VAL A 7 12.83 -5.78 -1.87
N PRO A 8 12.94 -7.05 -1.44
CA PRO A 8 12.31 -7.51 -0.21
C PRO A 8 12.80 -6.71 1.00
N ILE A 9 11.84 -6.21 1.80
CA ILE A 9 12.17 -5.58 3.07
C ILE A 9 12.66 -6.67 4.02
N THR A 10 13.97 -6.68 4.29
CA THR A 10 14.63 -7.72 5.08
C THR A 10 15.56 -7.09 6.12
N GLY A 11 15.87 -7.84 7.18
CA GLY A 11 16.82 -7.42 8.20
C GLY A 11 16.33 -6.25 9.06
N LYS A 12 17.08 -5.17 9.08
CA LYS A 12 16.96 -4.11 10.09
C LYS A 12 15.64 -3.31 10.09
N ASN A 13 14.91 -3.30 8.97
CA ASN A 13 13.66 -2.55 8.81
C ASN A 13 12.43 -3.46 8.63
N TYR A 14 12.35 -4.58 9.36
CA TYR A 14 11.19 -5.48 9.26
C TYR A 14 9.87 -4.71 9.41
N VAL A 15 8.88 -5.13 8.63
CA VAL A 15 7.51 -4.61 8.68
C VAL A 15 6.80 -5.23 9.87
N LEU A 16 6.35 -4.38 10.79
CA LEU A 16 5.53 -4.77 11.94
C LEU A 16 4.08 -4.94 11.55
N VAL A 17 3.55 -3.96 10.82
CA VAL A 17 2.16 -3.94 10.36
C VAL A 17 2.14 -3.30 8.98
N THR A 18 1.36 -3.88 8.06
CA THR A 18 0.93 -3.20 6.85
C THR A 18 -0.55 -3.42 6.64
N ALA A 19 -1.25 -2.38 6.21
CA ALA A 19 -2.66 -2.42 5.88
C ALA A 19 -2.91 -1.52 4.67
N PHE A 20 -3.84 -1.92 3.81
CA PHE A 20 -4.25 -1.10 2.67
C PHE A 20 -5.76 -1.23 2.45
N ALA A 21 -6.34 -0.20 1.87
CA ALA A 21 -7.74 -0.11 1.49
C ALA A 21 -7.85 0.38 0.06
N MET A 22 -8.75 -0.23 -0.69
CA MET A 22 -9.11 0.18 -2.05
C MET A 22 -10.55 0.70 -2.03
N ASN A 23 -10.76 1.91 -2.51
CA ASN A 23 -12.07 2.56 -2.50
C ASN A 23 -12.39 3.16 -3.87
N GLY A 24 -13.52 2.75 -4.46
CA GLY A 24 -14.04 3.31 -5.71
C GLY A 24 -14.85 4.60 -5.55
N ASN A 25 -14.97 5.11 -4.31
CA ASN A 25 -15.68 6.33 -3.94
C ASN A 25 -17.10 6.42 -4.53
N LEU A 26 -17.83 5.32 -4.44
CA LEU A 26 -19.19 5.18 -4.98
C LEU A 26 -20.18 6.10 -4.24
N ARG A 27 -21.04 6.77 -5.01
CA ARG A 27 -22.02 7.72 -4.46
C ARG A 27 -23.42 7.45 -4.99
N GLN A 28 -24.42 7.53 -4.11
CA GLN A 28 -25.82 7.41 -4.48
C GLN A 28 -26.27 8.64 -5.28
N LYS A 29 -27.01 8.43 -6.38
CA LYS A 29 -27.71 9.49 -7.12
C LYS A 29 -29.21 9.43 -6.79
N PRO A 30 -29.70 10.29 -5.88
CA PRO A 30 -31.12 10.34 -5.52
C PRO A 30 -31.93 11.09 -6.59
N ALA A 31 -33.25 10.91 -6.57
CA ALA A 31 -34.17 11.69 -7.38
C ALA A 31 -35.49 11.92 -6.64
N VAL A 32 -36.18 13.01 -7.01
CA VAL A 32 -37.47 13.37 -6.41
C VAL A 32 -38.51 12.30 -6.72
N GLY A 33 -39.18 11.78 -5.69
CA GLY A 33 -40.21 10.74 -5.82
C GLY A 33 -39.71 9.30 -5.74
N SER A 34 -38.40 9.07 -5.56
CA SER A 34 -37.82 7.74 -5.33
C SER A 34 -37.35 7.59 -3.89
N LEU A 35 -37.75 6.49 -3.23
CA LEU A 35 -37.27 6.15 -1.88
C LEU A 35 -35.82 5.61 -1.89
N GLY A 36 -35.33 5.17 -3.07
CA GLY A 36 -33.99 4.60 -3.25
C GLY A 36 -33.12 5.34 -4.29
N ALA A 37 -31.89 4.87 -4.45
CA ALA A 37 -30.96 5.33 -5.48
C ALA A 37 -31.51 5.02 -6.88
N ILE A 38 -31.53 6.00 -7.79
CA ILE A 38 -31.81 5.69 -9.21
C ILE A 38 -30.55 5.11 -9.87
N SER A 39 -29.37 5.54 -9.44
CA SER A 39 -28.10 4.99 -9.91
C SER A 39 -26.97 5.23 -8.90
N ILE A 40 -25.85 4.55 -9.11
CA ILE A 40 -24.61 4.74 -8.36
C ILE A 40 -23.63 5.49 -9.28
N GLY A 41 -23.18 6.66 -8.84
CA GLY A 41 -22.05 7.35 -9.45
C GLY A 41 -20.74 6.68 -9.04
N GLN A 42 -19.89 6.38 -10.01
CA GLN A 42 -18.52 5.94 -9.77
C GLN A 42 -17.65 7.17 -9.47
N GLY A 43 -16.80 7.06 -8.43
CA GLY A 43 -15.81 8.07 -8.08
C GLY A 43 -14.42 7.67 -8.57
N GLU A 44 -13.42 8.38 -8.08
CA GLU A 44 -12.02 8.03 -8.32
C GLU A 44 -11.66 6.73 -7.58
N PHE A 45 -10.93 5.83 -8.27
CA PHE A 45 -10.33 4.67 -7.63
C PHE A 45 -9.12 5.11 -6.81
N GLN A 46 -9.23 5.00 -5.50
CA GLN A 46 -8.20 5.40 -4.56
C GLN A 46 -7.68 4.18 -3.79
N VAL A 47 -6.36 4.08 -3.69
CA VAL A 47 -5.69 3.14 -2.80
C VAL A 47 -4.90 3.93 -1.76
N THR A 48 -5.19 3.65 -0.49
CA THR A 48 -4.45 4.19 0.65
C THR A 48 -4.03 3.06 1.57
N GLY A 49 -2.96 3.28 2.31
CA GLY A 49 -2.53 2.31 3.29
C GLY A 49 -1.54 2.87 4.28
N ASN A 50 -1.13 1.99 5.17
CA ASN A 50 -0.19 2.26 6.24
C ASN A 50 0.92 1.20 6.23
N LEU A 51 2.14 1.66 6.48
CA LEU A 51 3.32 0.84 6.62
C LEU A 51 4.00 1.21 7.95
N ASN A 52 4.01 0.27 8.89
CA ASN A 52 4.75 0.39 10.14
C ASN A 52 5.98 -0.51 10.08
N THR A 53 7.17 0.09 10.18
CA THR A 53 8.47 -0.59 10.06
C THR A 53 9.37 -0.22 11.22
N TYR A 54 10.32 -1.10 11.55
CA TYR A 54 11.44 -0.69 12.39
C TYR A 54 12.30 0.36 11.67
N PHE A 55 12.77 1.34 12.42
CA PHE A 55 13.58 2.45 11.91
C PHE A 55 15.04 2.30 12.33
N ASP A 56 15.82 1.60 11.53
CA ASP A 56 17.27 1.46 11.73
C ASP A 56 18.06 2.06 10.54
N ASP A 57 17.38 2.45 9.46
CA ASP A 57 17.94 3.14 8.30
C ASP A 57 17.12 4.37 7.92
N ALA A 58 17.80 5.49 7.66
CA ALA A 58 17.18 6.75 7.21
C ALA A 58 16.57 6.69 5.80
N THR A 59 16.79 5.61 5.05
CA THR A 59 16.30 5.42 3.68
C THR A 59 14.79 5.64 3.57
N TYR A 60 13.99 5.04 4.46
CA TYR A 60 12.53 5.23 4.43
C TYR A 60 12.08 6.64 4.84
N ALA A 61 12.80 7.29 5.77
CA ALA A 61 12.54 8.69 6.11
C ALA A 61 12.90 9.63 4.96
N ASN A 62 13.98 9.34 4.21
CA ASN A 62 14.36 10.12 3.04
C ASN A 62 13.34 10.01 1.92
N TYR A 63 12.71 8.84 1.71
CA TYR A 63 11.62 8.70 0.74
C TYR A 63 10.40 9.54 1.10
N VAL A 64 10.06 9.64 2.39
CA VAL A 64 8.98 10.52 2.88
C VAL A 64 9.32 11.99 2.64
N ILE A 65 10.55 12.41 2.97
CA ILE A 65 11.00 13.80 2.81
C ILE A 65 11.05 14.20 1.34
N ASN A 66 11.57 13.34 0.48
CA ASN A 66 11.77 13.62 -0.94
C ASN A 66 10.53 13.33 -1.80
N GLN A 67 9.44 12.82 -1.20
CA GLN A 67 8.24 12.38 -1.91
C GLN A 67 8.56 11.44 -3.08
N THR A 68 9.52 10.54 -2.84
CA THR A 68 10.01 9.60 -3.86
C THR A 68 8.88 8.67 -4.25
N GLU A 69 8.75 8.45 -5.55
CA GLU A 69 7.84 7.43 -6.10
C GLU A 69 8.50 6.06 -5.95
N LEU A 70 7.74 5.12 -5.39
CA LEU A 70 8.21 3.77 -5.07
C LEU A 70 7.21 2.73 -5.59
N SER A 71 7.67 1.51 -5.89
CA SER A 71 6.78 0.35 -5.99
C SER A 71 6.56 -0.27 -4.62
N PHE A 72 5.38 -0.84 -4.39
CA PHE A 72 5.06 -1.58 -3.18
C PHE A 72 4.34 -2.88 -3.51
N ASP A 73 4.92 -3.98 -3.05
CA ASP A 73 4.51 -5.32 -3.43
C ASP A 73 4.30 -6.21 -2.21
N ILE A 74 3.16 -6.89 -2.15
CA ILE A 74 2.86 -7.90 -1.13
C ILE A 74 2.56 -9.22 -1.83
N LEU A 75 3.41 -10.22 -1.57
CA LEU A 75 3.24 -11.58 -2.05
C LEU A 75 2.81 -12.48 -0.90
N PHE A 76 1.63 -13.09 -1.03
CA PHE A 76 1.20 -14.22 -0.21
C PHE A 76 1.51 -15.51 -0.96
N PHE A 77 1.96 -16.52 -0.21
CA PHE A 77 2.19 -17.86 -0.73
C PHE A 77 1.66 -18.88 0.27
N ASP A 78 1.15 -20.00 -0.26
CA ASP A 78 0.70 -21.15 0.51
C ASP A 78 1.66 -22.34 0.35
N VAL A 79 1.52 -23.36 1.18
CA VAL A 79 2.26 -24.63 1.11
C VAL A 79 2.02 -25.41 -0.17
N ASP A 80 0.91 -25.13 -0.87
CA ASP A 80 0.52 -25.75 -2.14
C ASP A 80 1.03 -24.96 -3.37
N ASP A 81 2.08 -24.16 -3.21
CA ASP A 81 2.70 -23.33 -4.27
C ASP A 81 1.70 -22.40 -5.00
N GLN A 82 0.68 -21.95 -4.26
CA GLN A 82 -0.26 -20.93 -4.72
C GLN A 82 0.18 -19.56 -4.26
N TYR A 83 0.15 -18.60 -5.18
CA TYR A 83 0.65 -17.24 -4.95
C TYR A 83 -0.42 -16.20 -5.26
N ILE A 84 -0.51 -15.19 -4.39
CA ILE A 84 -1.30 -13.98 -4.63
C ILE A 84 -0.37 -12.78 -4.47
N LEU A 85 -0.22 -12.00 -5.53
CA LEU A 85 0.55 -10.77 -5.55
C LEU A 85 -0.40 -9.57 -5.59
N TYR A 86 -0.20 -8.65 -4.66
CA TYR A 86 -0.71 -7.29 -4.72
C TYR A 86 0.46 -6.38 -5.11
N ASP A 87 0.36 -5.76 -6.27
CA ASP A 87 1.36 -4.83 -6.82
C ASP A 87 0.75 -3.43 -6.92
N PHE A 88 1.45 -2.46 -6.31
CA PHE A 88 1.21 -1.04 -6.41
C PHE A 88 2.46 -0.38 -7.02
N PRO A 89 2.47 -0.12 -8.33
CA PRO A 89 3.70 0.26 -9.05
C PRO A 89 4.15 1.69 -8.75
N SER A 90 3.24 2.53 -8.26
CA SER A 90 3.48 3.94 -7.97
C SER A 90 2.79 4.32 -6.67
N ILE A 91 3.55 4.35 -5.59
CA ILE A 91 3.13 4.86 -4.29
C ILE A 91 4.00 6.05 -3.86
N LYS A 92 3.42 6.91 -3.02
CA LYS A 92 4.16 7.93 -2.28
C LYS A 92 3.85 7.82 -0.80
N LEU A 93 4.89 7.84 0.01
CA LEU A 93 4.78 7.98 1.46
C LEU A 93 4.44 9.45 1.78
N LYS A 94 3.41 9.67 2.58
CA LYS A 94 2.87 11.01 2.89
C LYS A 94 3.32 11.53 4.26
N THR A 95 3.45 10.61 5.21
CA THR A 95 3.77 10.87 6.62
C THR A 95 4.78 9.84 7.07
N GLY A 96 5.56 10.15 8.11
CA GLY A 96 6.63 9.27 8.57
C GLY A 96 7.57 9.98 9.53
N ALA A 97 7.12 10.17 10.78
CA ALA A 97 8.01 10.58 11.86
C ALA A 97 8.39 9.34 12.68
N PRO A 98 9.68 9.07 12.92
CA PRO A 98 10.08 7.96 13.78
C PRO A 98 9.56 8.22 15.21
N ALA A 99 8.77 7.28 15.73
CA ALA A 99 8.31 7.32 17.11
C ALA A 99 9.40 6.76 18.02
N ILE A 100 9.81 7.53 19.04
CA ILE A 100 10.81 7.13 20.04
C ILE A 100 10.04 6.84 21.34
N PRO A 101 9.68 5.59 21.67
CA PRO A 101 8.75 5.32 22.76
C PRO A 101 9.42 5.36 24.15
N GLY A 102 10.76 5.31 24.20
CA GLY A 102 11.54 5.38 25.43
C GLY A 102 12.91 4.72 25.31
N LYS A 103 13.71 4.76 26.38
CA LYS A 103 15.11 4.27 26.40
C LYS A 103 15.29 2.79 26.09
N ASN A 104 14.28 1.97 26.33
CA ASN A 104 14.33 0.51 26.18
C ASN A 104 13.32 0.00 25.14
N GLN A 105 12.89 0.86 24.21
CA GLN A 105 11.90 0.53 23.20
C GLN A 105 12.48 0.77 21.80
N ASP A 106 12.13 -0.10 20.87
CA ASP A 106 12.56 0.02 19.49
C ASP A 106 11.93 1.26 18.83
N VAL A 107 12.69 1.91 17.95
CA VAL A 107 12.21 3.04 17.18
C VAL A 107 11.48 2.51 15.95
N THR A 108 10.25 2.97 15.74
CA THR A 108 9.41 2.55 14.60
C THR A 108 9.04 3.74 13.74
N LEU A 109 9.03 3.54 12.43
CA LEU A 109 8.51 4.49 11.45
C LEU A 109 7.12 4.04 11.00
N ASN A 110 6.13 4.84 11.36
CA ASN A 110 4.76 4.69 10.89
C ASN A 110 4.53 5.66 9.72
N ALA A 111 4.36 5.12 8.51
CA ALA A 111 4.20 5.88 7.29
C ALA A 111 2.90 5.56 6.56
N ASP A 112 2.09 6.57 6.28
CA ASP A 112 0.93 6.42 5.41
C ASP A 112 1.34 6.56 3.95
N PHE A 113 0.74 5.78 3.08
CA PHE A 113 0.96 5.84 1.64
C PHE A 113 -0.32 6.04 0.85
N GLY A 114 -0.19 6.67 -0.32
CA GLY A 114 -1.23 6.71 -1.34
C GLY A 114 -0.66 6.22 -2.67
N ALA A 115 -1.39 5.33 -3.34
CA ALA A 115 -1.06 4.89 -4.69
C ALA A 115 -1.73 5.78 -5.74
N PHE A 116 -1.09 5.88 -6.90
CA PHE A 116 -1.60 6.57 -8.08
C PHE A 116 -1.26 5.77 -9.34
N MET A 117 -1.86 6.14 -10.46
CA MET A 117 -1.65 5.42 -11.72
C MET A 117 -0.20 5.59 -12.19
N ASN A 118 0.49 4.48 -12.45
CA ASN A 118 1.82 4.50 -13.03
C ASN A 118 1.76 4.93 -14.50
N SER A 119 2.59 5.89 -14.90
CA SER A 119 2.59 6.46 -16.25
C SER A 119 3.06 5.49 -17.34
N THR A 120 3.83 4.47 -16.97
CA THR A 120 4.40 3.48 -17.91
C THR A 120 3.53 2.23 -17.99
N LEU A 121 3.04 1.75 -16.84
CA LEU A 121 2.28 0.49 -16.74
C LEU A 121 0.76 0.69 -16.87
N GLY A 122 0.25 1.90 -16.63
CA GLY A 122 -1.15 2.26 -16.88
C GLY A 122 -2.15 1.75 -15.84
N TYR A 123 -1.69 1.26 -14.69
CA TYR A 123 -2.55 0.82 -13.59
C TYR A 123 -2.12 1.40 -12.24
N THR A 124 -3.07 1.50 -11.31
CA THR A 124 -2.84 1.93 -9.91
C THR A 124 -2.61 0.74 -8.97
N ALA A 125 -3.29 -0.37 -9.23
CA ALA A 125 -3.18 -1.60 -8.46
C ALA A 125 -3.38 -2.80 -9.40
N LEU A 126 -2.55 -3.82 -9.21
CA LEU A 126 -2.63 -5.09 -9.90
C LEU A 126 -2.72 -6.21 -8.86
N ILE A 127 -3.66 -7.14 -9.10
CA ILE A 127 -3.82 -8.33 -8.26
C ILE A 127 -3.66 -9.53 -9.17
N GLN A 128 -2.63 -10.32 -8.93
CA GLN A 128 -2.33 -11.51 -9.70
C GLN A 128 -2.39 -12.75 -8.81
N ARG A 129 -3.00 -13.80 -9.35
CA ARG A 129 -2.94 -15.14 -8.77
C ARG A 129 -2.23 -16.05 -9.75
N PHE A 130 -1.19 -16.73 -9.28
CA PHE A 130 -0.44 -17.71 -10.06
C PHE A 130 -0.08 -18.91 -9.19
N HIS A 131 0.29 -20.01 -9.83
CA HIS A 131 0.81 -21.19 -9.15
C HIS A 131 2.10 -21.59 -9.83
N GLU A 132 3.01 -22.21 -9.09
CA GLU A 132 4.19 -22.79 -9.69
C GLU A 132 3.80 -24.05 -10.47
N VAL A 133 4.24 -24.13 -11.72
CA VAL A 133 4.16 -25.35 -12.52
C VAL A 133 5.58 -25.87 -12.60
N GLN A 134 5.86 -26.95 -11.86
CA GLN A 134 7.14 -27.67 -11.94
C GLN A 134 7.37 -28.26 -13.34
#